data_AF-Q4N480-F1
#
_entry.id   AF-Q4N480-F1
#
_cell.length_a   1.000
_cell.length_b   1.000
_cell.length_c   1.000
_cell.angle_alpha   90.00
_cell.angle_beta   90.00
_cell.angle_gamma   90.00
#
_symmetry.space_group_name_H-M   'P 1'
#
loop_
_entity.id
_entity.type
_entity.pdbx_description
1 polymer ?
#
loop_
_entity_poly.entity_id
_entity_poly.type
_entity_poly.pdbx_seq_one_letter_code
_entity_poly.pdbx_strand_id
1 'polypeptide(L)'
;MLSGGFYRLKKVIANNRQNSKKMLTMFIVGLTVLQPYRTACSGSRFAIRRFGVPVNLSSIYVSKFHTSMHTWNIIGITFVNIYMWSFGSTHFELNVILSVFTNFMVFLLNICHLLSYIIKRRGGMLTLYYWTSILCSIAYGINRTFAACIGVEFLAFFVCGLQFAGIQIVLFQAIFLAITKPITNFDVDYWLIPSEIFITTIISAISFFLWTTSFAKTQVCKIFSFSKRRQIDQGSEIGINDFGVAKMNSTTVNLGDKTDDLKTSKITSFQFKQNADSNSNSFEESDKNESNSSSVTFTEPSNLQINSKEFVNAKKLSKISTIFKSIIRAKSPILMSGFGASLVFGFYPSVAPYKLTTLEIAHIIDLTVLVSGAVSATIISLLCLLGLGPNKKWKGNDYFWNYFHYLIIPYLLIIICFLISMHYPNSGFSKAVRSPIILAFLTDRFAGVGLQEDRKNGTVSSLNTMFSYSLVFVSIFWGSGYIKIYNKYEQDLKNWPTKDTTGFFWIKSIFFWFWKSFEGGSSNFKNMLTTDLMRDINSVVEP
;
A
#
# COMPACT_ATOMS: atom_id res chain seq x y z
N MET A 1 31.70 -22.40 -11.06
CA MET A 1 30.87 -21.24 -10.64
C MET A 1 29.77 -20.88 -11.66
N LEU A 2 30.08 -20.84 -12.98
CA LEU A 2 29.13 -20.52 -14.06
C LEU A 2 27.95 -21.50 -14.22
N SER A 3 28.18 -22.81 -14.05
CA SER A 3 27.13 -23.85 -14.16
C SER A 3 26.02 -23.70 -13.10
N GLY A 4 26.38 -23.34 -11.85
CA GLY A 4 25.41 -23.13 -10.76
C GLY A 4 24.57 -21.85 -10.92
N GLY A 5 25.14 -20.81 -11.53
CA GLY A 5 24.42 -19.57 -11.86
C GLY A 5 23.36 -19.79 -12.94
N PHE A 6 23.71 -20.54 -13.98
CA PHE A 6 22.79 -20.85 -15.08
C PHE A 6 21.60 -21.74 -14.63
N TYR A 7 21.86 -22.72 -13.75
CA TYR A 7 20.80 -23.53 -13.15
C TYR A 7 19.85 -22.71 -12.28
N ARG A 8 20.38 -21.80 -11.44
CA ARG A 8 19.56 -20.87 -10.64
C ARG A 8 18.70 -19.97 -11.52
N LEU A 9 19.27 -19.41 -12.59
CA LEU A 9 18.55 -18.54 -13.53
C LEU A 9 17.42 -19.30 -14.24
N LYS A 10 17.69 -20.51 -14.74
CA LYS A 10 16.68 -21.37 -15.40
C LYS A 10 15.52 -21.71 -14.46
N LYS A 11 15.81 -21.99 -13.18
CA LYS A 11 14.79 -22.24 -12.14
C LYS A 11 13.95 -21.00 -11.85
N VAL A 12 14.56 -19.82 -11.77
CA VAL A 12 13.85 -18.55 -11.55
C VAL A 12 12.94 -18.22 -12.74
N ILE A 13 13.42 -18.38 -13.97
CA ILE A 13 12.63 -18.14 -15.18
C ILE A 13 11.41 -19.07 -15.26
N ALA A 14 11.59 -20.37 -14.96
CA ALA A 14 10.47 -21.31 -14.94
C ALA A 14 9.40 -20.94 -13.89
N ASN A 15 9.82 -20.55 -12.68
CA ASN A 15 8.91 -20.10 -11.63
C ASN A 15 8.19 -18.79 -12.00
N ASN A 16 8.88 -17.87 -12.67
CA ASN A 16 8.28 -16.62 -13.13
C ASN A 16 7.24 -16.85 -14.24
N ARG A 17 7.48 -17.82 -15.14
CA ARG A 17 6.51 -18.17 -16.19
C ARG A 17 5.18 -18.62 -15.59
N GLN A 18 5.23 -19.44 -14.53
CA GLN A 18 4.04 -19.91 -13.81
C GLN A 18 3.31 -18.78 -13.06
N ASN A 19 4.04 -17.79 -12.55
CA ASN A 19 3.49 -16.66 -11.79
C ASN A 19 3.22 -15.39 -12.62
N SER A 20 3.46 -15.43 -13.93
CA SER A 20 3.29 -14.30 -14.86
C SER A 20 1.94 -13.59 -14.72
N LYS A 21 0.85 -14.35 -14.59
CA LYS A 21 -0.51 -13.80 -14.37
C LYS A 21 -0.62 -12.99 -13.07
N LYS A 22 0.00 -13.43 -11.98
CA LYS A 22 -0.01 -12.72 -10.68
C LYS A 22 0.85 -11.46 -10.73
N MET A 23 1.98 -11.51 -11.44
CA MET A 23 2.87 -10.37 -11.64
C MET A 23 2.20 -9.28 -12.47
N LEU A 24 1.56 -9.67 -13.59
CA LEU A 24 0.76 -8.76 -14.42
C LEU A 24 -0.39 -8.14 -13.62
N THR A 25 -1.12 -8.98 -12.86
CA THR A 25 -2.20 -8.51 -11.99
C THR A 25 -1.71 -7.46 -11.01
N MET A 26 -0.57 -7.69 -10.33
CA MET A 26 -0.01 -6.72 -9.38
C MET A 26 0.43 -5.41 -10.06
N PHE A 27 0.98 -5.49 -11.27
CA PHE A 27 1.30 -4.31 -12.07
C PHE A 27 0.04 -3.49 -12.40
N ILE A 28 -1.03 -4.13 -12.89
CA ILE A 28 -2.28 -3.45 -13.24
C ILE A 28 -2.96 -2.86 -12.00
N VAL A 29 -2.97 -3.58 -10.86
CA VAL A 29 -3.50 -3.03 -9.60
C VAL A 29 -2.68 -1.80 -9.20
N GLY A 30 -1.35 -1.87 -9.27
CA GLY A 30 -0.50 -0.72 -9.00
C GLY A 30 -0.80 0.49 -9.88
N LEU A 31 -1.07 0.23 -11.17
CA LEU A 31 -1.40 1.24 -12.16
C LEU A 31 -2.75 1.93 -11.86
N THR A 32 -3.73 1.24 -11.29
CA THR A 32 -5.03 1.83 -10.92
C THR A 32 -4.99 2.72 -9.68
N VAL A 33 -4.15 2.39 -8.69
CA VAL A 33 -4.30 2.94 -7.33
C VAL A 33 -4.00 4.44 -7.23
N LEU A 34 -3.09 4.96 -8.06
CA LEU A 34 -2.72 6.39 -8.04
C LEU A 34 -3.51 7.24 -9.05
N GLN A 35 -4.32 6.63 -9.92
CA GLN A 35 -4.93 7.34 -11.04
C GLN A 35 -5.81 8.51 -10.60
N PRO A 36 -6.81 8.36 -9.71
CA PRO A 36 -7.68 9.48 -9.37
C PRO A 36 -6.97 10.64 -8.66
N TYR A 37 -5.97 10.34 -7.84
CA TYR A 37 -5.13 11.36 -7.24
C TYR A 37 -4.36 12.15 -8.31
N ARG A 38 -3.78 11.46 -9.28
CA ARG A 38 -3.04 12.09 -10.38
C ARG A 38 -3.98 12.89 -11.28
N THR A 39 -5.13 12.34 -11.68
CA THR A 39 -6.16 13.01 -12.47
C THR A 39 -6.69 14.25 -11.79
N ALA A 40 -6.90 14.20 -10.47
CA ALA A 40 -7.30 15.39 -9.71
C ALA A 40 -6.22 16.48 -9.70
N CYS A 41 -4.96 16.11 -9.51
CA CYS A 41 -3.86 17.07 -9.45
C CYS A 41 -3.54 17.68 -10.83
N SER A 42 -3.38 16.85 -11.87
CA SER A 42 -3.08 17.28 -13.24
C SER A 42 -4.29 17.94 -13.91
N GLY A 43 -5.49 17.45 -13.61
CA GLY A 43 -6.76 17.98 -14.11
C GLY A 43 -7.22 19.25 -13.38
N SER A 44 -6.63 19.62 -12.24
CA SER A 44 -7.12 20.71 -11.40
C SER A 44 -7.37 22.03 -12.14
N ARG A 45 -6.49 22.41 -13.08
CA ARG A 45 -6.66 23.61 -13.94
C ARG A 45 -7.96 23.57 -14.75
N PHE A 46 -8.29 22.41 -15.31
CA PHE A 46 -9.49 22.19 -16.11
C PHE A 46 -10.74 22.10 -15.22
N ALA A 47 -10.61 21.49 -14.04
CA ALA A 47 -11.69 21.44 -13.04
C ALA A 47 -12.07 22.85 -12.54
N ILE A 48 -11.08 23.71 -12.24
CA ILE A 48 -11.30 25.11 -11.82
C ILE A 48 -12.15 25.87 -12.83
N ARG A 49 -11.80 25.78 -14.12
CA ARG A 49 -12.53 26.45 -15.20
C ARG A 49 -13.95 25.91 -15.36
N ARG A 50 -14.13 24.58 -15.25
CA ARG A 50 -15.44 23.94 -15.35
C ARG A 50 -16.39 24.34 -14.22
N PHE A 51 -15.88 24.36 -12.99
CA PHE A 51 -16.67 24.67 -11.78
C PHE A 51 -16.76 26.17 -11.48
N GLY A 52 -16.10 27.02 -12.27
CA GLY A 52 -16.17 28.47 -12.12
C GLY A 52 -15.44 29.01 -10.89
N VAL A 53 -14.39 28.32 -10.43
CA VAL A 53 -13.56 28.78 -9.30
C VAL A 53 -12.70 29.97 -9.78
N PRO A 54 -12.66 31.09 -9.05
CA PRO A 54 -11.82 32.23 -9.41
C PRO A 54 -10.34 31.86 -9.60
N VAL A 55 -9.71 32.34 -10.67
CA VAL A 55 -8.34 31.94 -11.06
C VAL A 55 -7.30 32.35 -10.00
N ASN A 56 -7.53 33.45 -9.29
CA ASN A 56 -6.72 33.92 -8.16
C ASN A 56 -6.72 32.93 -6.97
N LEU A 57 -7.72 32.04 -6.88
CA LEU A 57 -7.85 31.04 -5.79
C LEU A 57 -7.46 29.63 -6.23
N SER A 58 -6.93 29.49 -7.45
CA SER A 58 -6.53 28.20 -8.05
C SER A 58 -5.51 27.43 -7.20
N SER A 59 -4.50 28.11 -6.67
CA SER A 59 -3.45 27.49 -5.84
C SER A 59 -3.99 26.94 -4.52
N ILE A 60 -4.94 27.64 -3.90
CA ILE A 60 -5.60 27.23 -2.65
C ILE A 60 -6.48 26.01 -2.92
N TYR A 61 -7.26 26.03 -4.00
CA TYR A 61 -8.07 24.89 -4.44
C TYR A 61 -7.22 23.63 -4.62
N VAL A 62 -6.13 23.72 -5.41
CA VAL A 62 -5.23 22.60 -5.69
C VAL A 62 -4.60 22.05 -4.40
N SER A 63 -4.09 22.95 -3.56
CA SER A 63 -3.43 22.56 -2.30
C SER A 63 -4.41 21.88 -1.34
N LYS A 64 -5.65 22.37 -1.23
CA LYS A 64 -6.68 21.77 -0.38
C LYS A 64 -7.06 20.38 -0.90
N PHE A 65 -7.30 20.24 -2.22
CA PHE A 65 -7.64 18.96 -2.83
C PHE A 65 -6.53 17.91 -2.63
N HIS A 66 -5.28 18.28 -2.93
CA HIS A 66 -4.11 17.41 -2.77
C HIS A 66 -3.94 16.91 -1.32
N THR A 67 -3.99 17.83 -0.36
CA THR A 67 -3.77 17.49 1.05
C THR A 67 -4.90 16.60 1.56
N SER A 68 -6.15 16.88 1.21
CA SER A 68 -7.31 16.06 1.55
C SER A 68 -7.22 14.64 1.02
N MET A 69 -6.90 14.44 -0.26
CA MET A 69 -6.78 13.10 -0.81
C MET A 69 -5.71 12.27 -0.10
N HIS A 70 -4.54 12.85 0.20
CA HIS A 70 -3.48 12.13 0.93
C HIS A 70 -3.90 11.77 2.35
N THR A 71 -4.46 12.71 3.11
CA THR A 71 -4.95 12.45 4.47
C THR A 71 -5.92 11.27 4.51
N TRP A 72 -6.94 11.31 3.64
CA TRP A 72 -7.97 10.28 3.61
C TRP A 72 -7.46 8.93 3.08
N ASN A 73 -6.48 8.93 2.18
CA ASN A 73 -5.77 7.73 1.75
C ASN A 73 -5.07 7.04 2.95
N ILE A 74 -4.38 7.81 3.80
CA ILE A 74 -3.68 7.27 4.97
C ILE A 74 -4.65 6.75 6.02
N ILE A 75 -5.81 7.39 6.18
CA ILE A 75 -6.89 6.86 7.02
C ILE A 75 -7.29 5.47 6.54
N GLY A 76 -7.47 5.28 5.22
CA GLY A 76 -7.73 3.98 4.61
C GLY A 76 -6.62 2.94 4.85
N ILE A 77 -5.35 3.35 4.71
CA ILE A 77 -4.19 2.49 5.00
C ILE A 77 -4.15 2.08 6.48
N THR A 78 -4.38 3.04 7.38
CA THR A 78 -4.37 2.83 8.83
C THR A 78 -5.47 1.87 9.26
N PHE A 79 -6.68 2.03 8.69
CA PHE A 79 -7.82 1.16 8.96
C PHE A 79 -7.51 -0.31 8.65
N VAL A 80 -6.95 -0.59 7.47
CA VAL A 80 -6.57 -1.98 7.11
C VAL A 80 -5.45 -2.49 8.01
N ASN A 81 -4.51 -1.64 8.42
CA ASN A 81 -3.44 -2.06 9.32
C ASN A 81 -3.93 -2.44 10.73
N ILE A 82 -4.86 -1.68 11.30
CA ILE A 82 -5.53 -2.03 12.56
C ILE A 82 -6.22 -3.39 12.43
N TYR A 83 -6.92 -3.62 11.31
CA TYR A 83 -7.53 -4.90 10.98
C TYR A 83 -6.50 -6.04 10.85
N MET A 84 -5.42 -5.81 10.10
CA MET A 84 -4.37 -6.82 9.86
C MET A 84 -3.60 -7.18 11.14
N TRP A 85 -3.44 -6.23 12.06
CA TRP A 85 -2.80 -6.48 13.35
C TRP A 85 -3.72 -7.24 14.31
N SER A 86 -5.02 -6.95 14.27
CA SER A 86 -6.02 -7.60 15.12
C SER A 86 -6.37 -9.02 14.65
N PHE A 87 -6.58 -9.22 13.34
CA PHE A 87 -7.16 -10.46 12.79
C PHE A 87 -6.40 -11.05 11.59
N GLY A 88 -5.46 -10.30 11.00
CA GLY A 88 -4.89 -10.60 9.69
C GLY A 88 -4.17 -11.95 9.58
N SER A 89 -3.58 -12.45 10.67
CA SER A 89 -2.89 -13.74 10.70
C SER A 89 -3.79 -14.95 11.02
N THR A 90 -5.06 -14.72 11.37
CA THR A 90 -6.00 -15.78 11.77
C THR A 90 -6.92 -16.20 10.62
N HIS A 91 -7.27 -15.27 9.70
CA HIS A 91 -8.24 -15.51 8.63
C HIS A 91 -7.69 -15.16 7.24
N PHE A 92 -6.76 -15.99 6.73
CA PHE A 92 -6.19 -15.79 5.39
C PHE A 92 -7.27 -15.80 4.29
N GLU A 93 -8.25 -16.71 4.38
CA GLU A 93 -9.33 -16.79 3.38
C GLU A 93 -10.20 -15.52 3.35
N LEU A 94 -10.48 -14.95 4.52
CA LEU A 94 -11.25 -13.70 4.64
C LEU A 94 -10.47 -12.50 4.08
N ASN A 95 -9.15 -12.44 4.28
CA ASN A 95 -8.32 -11.39 3.68
C ASN A 95 -8.39 -11.42 2.15
N VAL A 96 -8.38 -12.61 1.55
CA VAL A 96 -8.50 -12.76 0.08
C VAL A 96 -9.87 -12.26 -0.40
N ILE A 97 -10.96 -12.63 0.28
CA ILE A 97 -12.31 -12.16 -0.06
C ILE A 97 -12.41 -10.63 0.07
N LEU A 98 -11.93 -10.08 1.18
CA LEU A 98 -11.91 -8.63 1.40
C LEU A 98 -11.13 -7.90 0.30
N SER A 99 -10.01 -8.47 -0.16
CA SER A 99 -9.23 -7.84 -1.26
C SER A 99 -9.96 -7.84 -2.61
N VAL A 100 -10.80 -8.84 -2.88
CA VAL A 100 -11.66 -8.83 -4.07
C VAL A 100 -12.71 -7.75 -3.93
N PHE A 101 -13.33 -7.65 -2.75
CA PHE A 101 -14.31 -6.61 -2.46
C PHE A 101 -13.70 -5.21 -2.59
N THR A 102 -12.47 -4.99 -2.16
CA THR A 102 -11.82 -3.68 -2.28
C THR A 102 -11.50 -3.29 -3.72
N ASN A 103 -11.09 -4.26 -4.55
CA ASN A 103 -10.91 -4.01 -5.99
C ASN A 103 -12.24 -3.69 -6.69
N PHE A 104 -13.33 -4.37 -6.31
CA PHE A 104 -14.68 -4.04 -6.77
C PHE A 104 -15.11 -2.64 -6.33
N MET A 105 -14.87 -2.28 -5.07
CA MET A 105 -15.19 -0.96 -4.52
C MET A 105 -14.45 0.16 -5.26
N VAL A 106 -13.17 -0.05 -5.58
CA VAL A 106 -12.37 0.87 -6.40
C VAL A 106 -12.98 1.08 -7.78
N PHE A 107 -13.41 0.01 -8.45
CA PHE A 107 -14.09 0.10 -9.74
C PHE A 107 -15.40 0.88 -9.65
N LEU A 108 -16.25 0.58 -8.67
CA LEU A 108 -17.52 1.26 -8.45
C LEU A 108 -17.33 2.76 -8.17
N LEU A 109 -16.35 3.12 -7.33
CA LEU A 109 -16.06 4.50 -6.99
C LEU A 109 -15.49 5.30 -8.17
N ASN A 110 -14.76 4.66 -9.10
CA ASN A 110 -14.37 5.32 -10.35
C ASN A 110 -15.56 5.67 -11.23
N ILE A 111 -16.59 4.83 -11.28
CA ILE A 111 -17.85 5.16 -11.97
C ILE A 111 -18.51 6.36 -11.27
N CYS A 112 -18.58 6.35 -9.95
CA CYS A 112 -19.11 7.49 -9.19
C CYS A 112 -18.31 8.77 -9.44
N HIS A 113 -16.98 8.68 -9.56
CA HIS A 113 -16.10 9.80 -9.88
C HIS A 113 -16.35 10.33 -11.29
N LEU A 114 -16.57 9.46 -12.27
CA LEU A 114 -16.93 9.88 -13.62
C LEU A 114 -18.26 10.64 -13.63
N LEU A 115 -19.27 10.09 -12.95
CA LEU A 115 -20.59 10.72 -12.83
C LEU A 115 -20.53 12.06 -12.07
N SER A 116 -19.75 12.14 -10.99
CA SER A 116 -19.60 13.34 -10.18
C SER A 116 -19.02 14.52 -10.97
N TYR A 117 -18.17 14.23 -11.95
CA TYR A 117 -17.60 15.25 -12.83
C TYR A 117 -18.57 15.64 -13.96
N ILE A 118 -19.27 14.68 -14.58
CA ILE A 118 -20.19 14.93 -15.70
C ILE A 118 -21.42 15.74 -15.27
N ILE A 119 -21.99 15.46 -14.09
CA ILE A 119 -23.22 16.09 -13.62
C ILE A 119 -22.97 17.57 -13.26
N LYS A 120 -23.21 18.48 -14.21
CA LYS A 120 -23.20 19.94 -14.02
C LYS A 120 -24.63 20.45 -13.82
N ARG A 121 -24.94 20.99 -12.64
CA ARG A 121 -26.11 21.88 -12.44
C ARG A 121 -25.64 23.34 -12.37
N ARG A 122 -26.53 24.27 -12.74
CA ARG A 122 -26.37 25.74 -12.79
C ARG A 122 -26.09 26.29 -11.38
N GLY A 123 -24.86 26.11 -10.88
CA GLY A 123 -24.43 26.34 -9.51
C GLY A 123 -23.28 25.44 -9.02
N GLY A 124 -22.92 24.40 -9.78
CA GLY A 124 -21.71 23.59 -9.60
C GLY A 124 -21.67 22.75 -8.32
N MET A 125 -21.94 21.45 -8.39
CA MET A 125 -21.70 20.53 -7.26
C MET A 125 -20.20 20.23 -7.08
N LEU A 126 -19.37 21.27 -7.00
CA LEU A 126 -17.93 21.14 -6.76
C LEU A 126 -17.66 20.32 -5.49
N THR A 127 -18.49 20.52 -4.47
CA THR A 127 -18.49 19.77 -3.21
C THR A 127 -18.73 18.28 -3.44
N LEU A 128 -19.62 17.88 -4.35
CA LEU A 128 -19.87 16.46 -4.67
C LEU A 128 -18.68 15.82 -5.39
N TYR A 129 -18.05 16.53 -6.33
CA TYR A 129 -16.81 16.08 -6.98
C TYR A 129 -15.67 15.92 -5.96
N TYR A 130 -15.53 16.87 -5.03
CA TYR A 130 -14.55 16.83 -3.95
C TYR A 130 -14.76 15.65 -3.00
N TRP A 131 -15.98 15.46 -2.47
CA TRP A 131 -16.29 14.34 -1.57
C TRP A 131 -16.16 12.98 -2.26
N THR A 132 -16.56 12.87 -3.53
CA THR A 132 -16.38 11.63 -4.30
C THR A 132 -14.90 11.30 -4.50
N SER A 133 -14.06 12.31 -4.72
CA SER A 133 -12.61 12.14 -4.84
C SER A 133 -11.94 11.76 -3.51
N ILE A 134 -12.46 12.27 -2.40
CA ILE A 134 -12.08 11.83 -1.05
C ILE A 134 -12.44 10.35 -0.83
N LEU A 135 -13.67 9.95 -1.14
CA LEU A 135 -14.12 8.54 -1.02
C LEU A 135 -13.27 7.60 -1.86
N CYS A 136 -12.96 7.99 -3.10
CA CYS A 136 -11.99 7.30 -3.95
C CYS A 136 -10.67 7.11 -3.21
N SER A 137 -10.11 8.17 -2.63
CA SER A 137 -8.81 8.14 -1.94
C SER A 137 -8.78 7.14 -0.78
N ILE A 138 -9.86 7.07 0.01
CA ILE A 138 -10.00 6.07 1.10
C ILE A 138 -9.97 4.65 0.52
N ALA A 139 -10.79 4.38 -0.49
CA ALA A 139 -10.89 3.05 -1.08
C ALA A 139 -9.56 2.59 -1.72
N TYR A 140 -8.81 3.51 -2.33
CA TYR A 140 -7.47 3.22 -2.83
C TYR A 140 -6.46 2.90 -1.74
N GLY A 141 -6.50 3.63 -0.62
CA GLY A 141 -5.65 3.33 0.54
C GLY A 141 -5.92 1.93 1.11
N ILE A 142 -7.20 1.57 1.20
CA ILE A 142 -7.63 0.23 1.60
C ILE A 142 -7.15 -0.81 0.58
N ASN A 143 -7.44 -0.63 -0.72
CA ASN A 143 -7.09 -1.58 -1.77
C ASN A 143 -5.57 -1.80 -1.88
N ARG A 144 -4.79 -0.72 -1.83
CA ARG A 144 -3.33 -0.75 -1.80
C ARG A 144 -2.80 -1.63 -0.68
N THR A 145 -3.34 -1.45 0.53
CA THR A 145 -2.85 -2.16 1.71
C THR A 145 -3.17 -3.65 1.60
N PHE A 146 -4.39 -4.03 1.21
CA PHE A 146 -4.71 -5.44 0.96
C PHE A 146 -3.89 -6.06 -0.17
N ALA A 147 -3.66 -5.32 -1.26
CA ALA A 147 -2.82 -5.78 -2.37
C ALA A 147 -1.36 -6.02 -1.92
N ALA A 148 -0.82 -5.13 -1.09
CA ALA A 148 0.52 -5.28 -0.51
C ALA A 148 0.62 -6.44 0.49
N CYS A 149 -0.47 -6.77 1.21
CA CYS A 149 -0.52 -7.91 2.13
C CYS A 149 -0.52 -9.26 1.37
N ILE A 150 -1.39 -9.38 0.37
CA ILE A 150 -1.68 -10.66 -0.31
C ILE A 150 -0.66 -10.92 -1.42
N GLY A 151 -0.33 -9.89 -2.18
CA GLY A 151 0.62 -9.96 -3.29
C GLY A 151 2.06 -9.65 -2.90
N VAL A 152 2.43 -9.84 -1.62
CA VAL A 152 3.74 -9.44 -1.07
C VAL A 152 4.93 -9.92 -1.93
N GLU A 153 4.82 -11.09 -2.56
CA GLU A 153 5.87 -11.66 -3.41
C GLU A 153 6.19 -10.84 -4.66
N PHE A 154 5.20 -10.10 -5.17
CA PHE A 154 5.25 -9.37 -6.43
C PHE A 154 5.13 -7.85 -6.20
N LEU A 155 5.44 -7.38 -4.98
CA LEU A 155 5.33 -5.97 -4.60
C LEU A 155 6.15 -5.04 -5.50
N ALA A 156 7.29 -5.51 -6.03
CA ALA A 156 8.09 -4.74 -6.99
C ALA A 156 7.29 -4.38 -8.26
N PHE A 157 6.49 -5.31 -8.79
CA PHE A 157 5.64 -5.07 -9.96
C PHE A 157 4.50 -4.10 -9.64
N PHE A 158 3.97 -4.16 -8.43
CA PHE A 158 2.97 -3.20 -7.96
C PHE A 158 3.54 -1.78 -7.92
N VAL A 159 4.74 -1.60 -7.36
CA VAL A 159 5.43 -0.30 -7.33
C VAL A 159 5.78 0.19 -8.74
N CYS A 160 6.19 -0.73 -9.63
CA CYS A 160 6.37 -0.42 -11.04
C CYS A 160 5.08 0.14 -11.65
N GLY A 161 3.95 -0.56 -11.46
CA GLY A 161 2.63 -0.07 -11.89
C GLY A 161 2.30 1.33 -11.38
N LEU A 162 2.61 1.62 -10.10
CA LEU A 162 2.39 2.96 -9.50
C LEU A 162 3.11 4.08 -10.28
N GLN A 163 4.33 3.84 -10.77
CA GLN A 163 5.10 4.84 -11.50
C GLN A 163 4.56 5.04 -12.92
N PHE A 164 4.19 3.93 -13.58
CA PHE A 164 3.58 3.98 -14.91
C PHE A 164 2.23 4.69 -14.93
N ALA A 165 1.46 4.65 -13.83
CA ALA A 165 0.21 5.42 -13.70
C ALA A 165 0.41 6.92 -13.96
N GLY A 166 1.51 7.49 -13.47
CA GLY A 166 1.79 8.91 -13.69
C GLY A 166 2.19 9.20 -15.14
N ILE A 167 3.05 8.36 -15.73
CA ILE A 167 3.45 8.49 -17.15
C ILE A 167 2.23 8.38 -18.06
N GLN A 168 1.36 7.42 -17.79
CA GLN A 168 0.13 7.20 -18.54
C GLN A 168 -0.73 8.46 -18.58
N ILE A 169 -0.92 9.15 -17.45
CA ILE A 169 -1.76 10.36 -17.37
C ILE A 169 -1.15 11.50 -18.17
N VAL A 170 0.15 11.74 -18.03
CA VAL A 170 0.81 12.80 -18.80
C VAL A 170 0.78 12.50 -20.30
N LEU A 171 1.06 11.25 -20.68
CA LEU A 171 0.99 10.80 -22.07
C LEU A 171 -0.42 10.98 -22.63
N PHE A 172 -1.44 10.61 -21.86
CA PHE A 172 -2.84 10.80 -22.25
C PHE A 172 -3.16 12.28 -22.48
N GLN A 173 -2.78 13.16 -21.56
CA GLN A 173 -3.02 14.60 -21.69
C GLN A 173 -2.29 15.19 -22.90
N ALA A 174 -1.04 14.79 -23.14
CA ALA A 174 -0.28 15.23 -24.30
C ALA A 174 -0.92 14.78 -25.62
N ILE A 175 -1.31 13.50 -25.72
CA ILE A 175 -1.98 12.95 -26.91
C ILE A 175 -3.33 13.62 -27.13
N PHE A 176 -4.13 13.79 -26.08
CA PHE A 176 -5.44 14.41 -26.18
C PHE A 176 -5.35 15.86 -26.67
N LEU A 177 -4.40 16.64 -26.13
CA LEU A 177 -4.15 18.01 -26.58
C LEU A 177 -3.63 18.05 -28.02
N ALA A 178 -2.78 17.11 -28.43
CA ALA A 178 -2.30 17.03 -29.81
C ALA A 178 -3.42 16.72 -30.81
N ILE A 179 -4.35 15.84 -30.46
CA ILE A 179 -5.51 15.46 -31.29
C ILE A 179 -6.55 16.58 -31.36
N THR A 180 -6.74 17.34 -30.27
CA THR A 180 -7.79 18.37 -30.18
C THR A 180 -7.35 19.74 -30.70
N LYS A 181 -6.04 20.05 -30.72
CA LYS A 181 -5.49 21.28 -31.30
C LYS A 181 -5.95 21.60 -32.74
N PRO A 182 -6.07 20.63 -33.67
CA PRO A 182 -6.57 20.90 -35.02
C PRO A 182 -8.10 21.08 -35.12
N ILE A 183 -8.88 20.76 -34.08
CA ILE A 183 -10.35 20.79 -34.12
C ILE A 183 -10.83 22.15 -33.61
N THR A 184 -11.27 23.02 -34.52
CA THR A 184 -11.93 24.29 -34.16
C THR A 184 -13.26 24.02 -33.46
N ASN A 185 -13.52 24.67 -32.31
CA ASN A 185 -14.71 24.55 -31.46
C ASN A 185 -14.81 23.31 -30.54
N PHE A 186 -13.72 22.58 -30.29
CA PHE A 186 -13.74 21.50 -29.30
C PHE A 186 -13.54 22.04 -27.87
N ASP A 187 -14.48 21.77 -26.96
CA ASP A 187 -14.35 22.11 -25.52
C ASP A 187 -13.39 21.14 -24.82
N VAL A 188 -12.09 21.41 -24.98
CA VAL A 188 -11.00 20.65 -24.35
C VAL A 188 -11.16 20.63 -22.83
N ASP A 189 -11.55 21.76 -22.24
CA ASP A 189 -11.67 21.92 -20.80
C ASP A 189 -12.79 21.03 -20.21
N TYR A 190 -13.84 20.76 -20.99
CA TYR A 190 -14.91 19.82 -20.61
C TYR A 190 -14.51 18.35 -20.79
N TRP A 191 -13.93 17.97 -21.93
CA TRP A 191 -13.78 16.56 -22.34
C TRP A 191 -12.50 15.88 -21.85
N LEU A 192 -11.46 16.62 -21.48
CA LEU A 192 -10.18 16.02 -21.08
C LEU A 192 -10.31 15.14 -19.82
N ILE A 193 -10.85 15.68 -18.72
CA ILE A 193 -10.95 14.98 -17.44
C ILE A 193 -11.92 13.77 -17.48
N PRO A 194 -13.15 13.88 -18.05
CA PRO A 194 -14.04 12.72 -18.14
C PRO A 194 -13.41 11.58 -18.93
N SER A 195 -12.71 11.87 -20.03
CA SER A 195 -12.02 10.85 -20.82
C SER A 195 -10.89 10.19 -20.01
N GLU A 196 -10.16 10.96 -19.19
CA GLU A 196 -9.12 10.42 -18.31
C GLU A 196 -9.69 9.50 -17.21
N ILE A 197 -10.79 9.92 -16.56
CA ILE A 197 -11.48 9.13 -15.54
C ILE A 197 -12.13 7.89 -16.18
N PHE A 198 -12.61 7.98 -17.42
CA PHE A 198 -13.16 6.85 -18.16
C PHE A 198 -12.10 5.78 -18.43
N ILE A 199 -10.90 6.16 -18.88
CA ILE A 199 -9.77 5.23 -19.05
C ILE A 199 -9.40 4.59 -17.71
N THR A 200 -9.32 5.39 -16.64
CA THR A 200 -9.09 4.90 -15.27
C THR A 200 -10.14 3.87 -14.84
N THR A 201 -11.41 4.11 -15.20
CA THR A 201 -12.53 3.19 -14.92
C THR A 201 -12.34 1.86 -15.65
N ILE A 202 -11.97 1.87 -16.94
CA ILE A 202 -11.68 0.65 -17.71
C ILE A 202 -10.53 -0.14 -17.08
N ILE A 203 -9.44 0.54 -16.73
CA ILE A 203 -8.27 -0.13 -16.11
C ILE A 203 -8.66 -0.72 -14.75
N SER A 204 -9.47 -0.03 -13.96
CA SER A 204 -9.96 -0.57 -12.69
C SER A 204 -10.87 -1.79 -12.85
N ALA A 205 -11.67 -1.85 -13.92
CA ALA A 205 -12.45 -3.04 -14.28
C ALA A 205 -11.51 -4.22 -14.61
N ILE A 206 -10.51 -3.99 -15.45
CA ILE A 206 -9.50 -5.01 -15.81
C ILE A 206 -8.76 -5.48 -14.56
N SER A 207 -8.38 -4.56 -13.66
CA SER A 207 -7.74 -4.87 -12.38
C SER A 207 -8.60 -5.80 -11.53
N PHE A 208 -9.90 -5.50 -11.39
CA PHE A 208 -10.85 -6.32 -10.64
C PHE A 208 -10.96 -7.75 -11.20
N PHE A 209 -11.11 -7.89 -12.52
CA PHE A 209 -11.18 -9.22 -13.16
C PHE A 209 -9.86 -10.00 -13.02
N LEU A 210 -8.73 -9.36 -13.24
CA LEU A 210 -7.40 -9.98 -13.10
C LEU A 210 -7.11 -10.39 -11.65
N TRP A 211 -7.48 -9.56 -10.66
CA TRP A 211 -7.33 -9.88 -9.24
C TRP A 211 -8.14 -11.11 -8.85
N THR A 212 -9.41 -11.14 -9.25
CA THR A 212 -10.34 -12.23 -8.95
C THR A 212 -9.85 -13.55 -9.55
N THR A 213 -9.38 -13.53 -10.81
CA THR A 213 -8.90 -14.73 -11.50
C THR A 213 -7.53 -15.22 -11.02
N SER A 214 -6.63 -14.32 -10.63
CA SER A 214 -5.24 -14.67 -10.28
C SER A 214 -5.03 -15.03 -8.81
N PHE A 215 -5.76 -14.37 -7.90
CA PHE A 215 -5.56 -14.52 -6.45
C PHE A 215 -6.76 -15.20 -5.76
N ALA A 216 -7.98 -15.02 -6.26
CA ALA A 216 -9.18 -15.43 -5.54
C ALA A 216 -9.96 -16.61 -6.15
N LYS A 217 -9.58 -17.10 -7.35
CA LYS A 217 -10.32 -18.14 -8.09
C LYS A 217 -10.74 -19.33 -7.22
N THR A 218 -9.81 -19.93 -6.49
CA THR A 218 -10.09 -21.11 -5.67
C THR A 218 -11.03 -20.80 -4.50
N GLN A 219 -10.91 -19.64 -3.87
CA GLN A 219 -11.71 -19.28 -2.69
C GLN A 219 -13.11 -18.81 -3.07
N VAL A 220 -13.22 -18.05 -4.15
CA VAL A 220 -14.51 -17.62 -4.71
C VAL A 220 -15.32 -18.82 -5.17
N CYS A 221 -14.70 -19.80 -5.85
CA CYS A 221 -15.38 -21.04 -6.24
C CYS A 221 -15.89 -21.84 -5.03
N LYS A 222 -15.14 -21.90 -3.92
CA LYS A 222 -15.62 -22.57 -2.69
C LYS A 222 -16.89 -21.91 -2.15
N ILE A 223 -16.92 -20.57 -2.06
CA ILE A 223 -18.09 -19.82 -1.56
C ILE A 223 -19.32 -20.09 -2.44
N PHE A 224 -19.17 -20.01 -3.77
CA PHE A 224 -20.27 -20.30 -4.68
C PHE A 224 -20.74 -21.75 -4.59
N SER A 225 -19.82 -22.72 -4.42
CA SER A 225 -20.19 -24.12 -4.20
C SER A 225 -20.92 -24.35 -2.86
N PHE A 226 -20.53 -23.62 -1.82
CA PHE A 226 -21.18 -23.67 -0.51
C PHE A 226 -22.56 -23.02 -0.53
N SER A 227 -22.70 -21.90 -1.24
CA SER A 227 -23.98 -21.23 -1.48
C SER A 227 -24.93 -22.11 -2.29
N LYS A 228 -24.41 -22.81 -3.31
CA LYS A 228 -25.18 -23.76 -4.11
C LYS A 228 -25.61 -24.97 -3.30
N ARG A 229 -24.77 -25.48 -2.40
CA ARG A 229 -25.12 -26.57 -1.47
C ARG A 229 -26.19 -26.13 -0.46
N ARG A 230 -26.08 -24.91 0.08
CA ARG A 230 -27.10 -24.31 0.98
C ARG A 230 -28.46 -24.08 0.29
N GLN A 231 -28.47 -23.75 -0.99
CA GLN A 231 -29.71 -23.64 -1.78
C GLN A 231 -30.35 -25.00 -2.11
N ILE A 232 -29.55 -26.05 -2.26
CA ILE A 232 -30.07 -27.41 -2.46
C ILE A 232 -30.71 -27.93 -1.16
N ASP A 233 -30.09 -27.70 -0.01
CA ASP A 233 -30.63 -28.12 1.30
C ASP A 233 -31.93 -27.36 1.66
N GLN A 234 -32.07 -26.09 1.25
CA GLN A 234 -33.33 -25.33 1.41
C GLN A 234 -34.39 -25.65 0.33
N GLY A 235 -34.00 -26.16 -0.83
CA GLY A 235 -34.91 -26.61 -1.88
C GLY A 235 -35.50 -28.00 -1.63
N SER A 236 -34.91 -28.80 -0.74
CA SER A 236 -35.39 -30.13 -0.34
C SER A 236 -36.31 -30.15 0.88
N GLU A 237 -36.51 -29.03 1.58
CA GLU A 237 -37.44 -28.94 2.74
C GLU A 237 -38.86 -28.51 2.35
N ILE A 238 -39.14 -28.22 1.08
CA ILE A 238 -40.49 -27.89 0.58
C ILE A 238 -40.96 -29.01 -0.35
N GLY A 239 -41.26 -30.17 0.25
CA GLY A 239 -41.83 -31.30 -0.47
C GLY A 239 -41.84 -32.57 0.37
N ILE A 240 -43.06 -32.95 0.78
CA ILE A 240 -43.49 -34.23 1.38
C ILE A 240 -43.75 -34.14 2.90
N ASN A 241 -44.94 -33.64 3.23
CA ASN A 241 -45.75 -34.24 4.29
C ASN A 241 -46.72 -35.20 3.60
N ASP A 242 -46.52 -36.51 3.73
CA ASP A 242 -47.63 -37.46 3.78
C ASP A 242 -47.24 -38.76 4.49
N PHE A 243 -48.03 -39.04 5.54
CA PHE A 243 -48.43 -40.31 6.14
C PHE A 243 -47.63 -41.61 5.86
N GLY A 244 -47.20 -42.24 6.96
CA GLY A 244 -47.68 -43.60 7.26
C GLY A 244 -46.69 -44.76 7.20
N VAL A 245 -46.54 -45.41 8.36
CA VAL A 245 -46.31 -46.85 8.56
C VAL A 245 -44.91 -47.39 8.25
N ALA A 246 -44.12 -47.52 9.33
CA ALA A 246 -42.99 -48.43 9.37
C ALA A 246 -43.48 -49.88 9.20
N LYS A 247 -43.13 -50.51 8.07
CA LYS A 247 -43.29 -51.95 7.87
C LYS A 247 -41.96 -52.56 7.45
N MET A 248 -41.55 -53.53 8.25
CA MET A 248 -40.36 -54.36 8.09
C MET A 248 -40.55 -55.40 6.97
N ASN A 249 -39.45 -55.71 6.28
CA ASN A 249 -39.06 -56.96 5.61
C ASN A 249 -39.12 -57.12 4.07
N SER A 250 -37.92 -57.44 3.55
CA SER A 250 -37.57 -58.44 2.50
C SER A 250 -37.86 -58.04 1.04
N THR A 251 -37.04 -58.32 0.01
CA THR A 251 -35.99 -59.34 -0.19
C THR A 251 -35.13 -58.98 -1.43
N THR A 252 -33.84 -59.36 -1.42
CA THR A 252 -32.95 -59.81 -2.53
C THR A 252 -32.81 -59.02 -3.85
N VAL A 253 -31.55 -58.74 -4.25
CA VAL A 253 -30.86 -59.41 -5.40
C VAL A 253 -29.32 -59.25 -5.28
N ASN A 254 -28.66 -60.41 -5.17
CA ASN A 254 -27.35 -60.87 -5.64
C ASN A 254 -26.20 -59.88 -5.92
N LEU A 255 -25.10 -60.02 -5.16
CA LEU A 255 -23.75 -59.93 -5.70
C LEU A 255 -23.08 -61.31 -5.53
N GLY A 256 -22.78 -61.96 -6.65
CA GLY A 256 -22.18 -63.27 -6.69
C GLY A 256 -20.67 -63.24 -6.48
N ASP A 257 -20.25 -64.21 -5.67
CA ASP A 257 -19.00 -64.98 -5.66
C ASP A 257 -17.71 -64.42 -5.03
N LYS A 258 -17.45 -65.01 -3.84
CA LYS A 258 -16.23 -65.75 -3.42
C LYS A 258 -14.97 -64.94 -3.11
N THR A 259 -14.27 -65.11 -1.98
CA THR A 259 -14.30 -66.11 -0.90
C THR A 259 -13.45 -65.56 0.26
N ASP A 260 -14.00 -65.64 1.48
CA ASP A 260 -13.43 -66.09 2.78
C ASP A 260 -11.89 -66.03 2.98
N ASP A 261 -11.34 -65.53 4.09
CA ASP A 261 -11.70 -65.91 5.46
C ASP A 261 -11.42 -64.85 6.55
N LEU A 262 -12.28 -64.92 7.58
CA LEU A 262 -12.45 -64.06 8.76
C LEU A 262 -11.31 -64.10 9.79
N LYS A 263 -11.14 -62.98 10.54
CA LYS A 263 -11.45 -62.90 11.99
C LYS A 263 -11.41 -61.47 12.57
N THR A 264 -12.60 -60.95 12.83
CA THR A 264 -13.06 -60.25 14.05
C THR A 264 -12.04 -59.54 14.96
N SER A 265 -12.12 -58.21 15.06
CA SER A 265 -12.70 -57.51 16.24
C SER A 265 -12.51 -55.99 16.16
N LYS A 266 -13.60 -55.26 16.40
CA LYS A 266 -13.64 -53.81 16.65
C LYS A 266 -12.87 -53.49 17.93
N ILE A 267 -11.89 -52.58 17.87
CA ILE A 267 -11.65 -51.58 18.93
C ILE A 267 -11.20 -50.27 18.27
N THR A 268 -11.99 -49.24 18.52
CA THR A 268 -11.65 -47.83 18.33
C THR A 268 -10.52 -47.48 19.30
N SER A 269 -9.30 -47.23 18.81
CA SER A 269 -8.28 -46.55 19.61
C SER A 269 -7.44 -45.62 18.74
N PHE A 270 -7.67 -44.32 18.97
CA PHE A 270 -6.78 -43.24 18.62
C PHE A 270 -5.48 -43.45 19.43
N GLN A 271 -4.41 -43.91 18.80
CA GLN A 271 -3.08 -43.90 19.42
C GLN A 271 -2.22 -42.78 18.85
N PHE A 272 -1.86 -41.86 19.75
CA PHE A 272 -0.68 -41.02 19.64
C PHE A 272 0.54 -41.94 19.50
N LYS A 273 1.20 -41.91 18.33
CA LYS A 273 2.49 -42.56 18.13
C LYS A 273 3.57 -41.48 18.18
N GLN A 274 4.13 -41.30 19.38
CA GLN A 274 5.47 -40.77 19.54
C GLN A 274 6.39 -42.00 19.45
N ASN A 275 7.20 -42.09 18.40
CA ASN A 275 8.41 -42.90 18.41
C ASN A 275 9.47 -42.11 17.67
N ALA A 276 10.45 -41.66 18.45
CA ALA A 276 11.81 -41.46 18.02
C ALA A 276 12.55 -42.79 18.21
N ASP A 277 13.29 -43.20 17.20
CA ASP A 277 14.41 -44.16 17.19
C ASP A 277 15.19 -43.76 15.92
N SER A 278 16.52 -43.74 15.83
CA SER A 278 17.63 -44.17 16.67
C SER A 278 18.92 -43.65 15.99
N ASN A 279 19.95 -43.29 16.77
CA ASN A 279 21.31 -43.84 16.63
C ASN A 279 22.37 -43.09 17.47
N SER A 280 22.88 -43.84 18.46
CA SER A 280 24.30 -44.12 18.73
C SER A 280 25.25 -43.03 19.25
N ASN A 281 25.59 -43.18 20.54
CA ASN A 281 26.93 -43.43 21.10
C ASN A 281 27.54 -42.38 22.05
N SER A 282 27.56 -42.70 23.35
CA SER A 282 28.70 -42.67 24.31
C SER A 282 28.13 -42.91 25.74
N PHE A 283 28.48 -44.04 26.40
CA PHE A 283 29.45 -44.15 27.52
C PHE A 283 29.15 -43.13 28.64
N GLU A 284 28.77 -43.45 29.89
CA GLU A 284 29.28 -44.38 30.93
C GLU A 284 28.19 -44.46 32.03
N GLU A 285 27.79 -45.65 32.50
CA GLU A 285 28.26 -46.30 33.75
C GLU A 285 27.77 -45.64 35.06
N SER A 286 26.81 -46.30 35.74
CA SER A 286 26.90 -46.73 37.16
C SER A 286 25.51 -46.99 37.79
N ASP A 287 25.20 -48.28 37.95
CA ASP A 287 24.85 -48.95 39.22
C ASP A 287 23.77 -48.42 40.19
N LYS A 288 22.73 -49.26 40.35
CA LYS A 288 22.24 -49.92 41.59
C LYS A 288 20.74 -49.87 41.86
N ASN A 289 20.20 -51.09 41.84
CA ASN A 289 18.98 -51.62 42.44
C ASN A 289 18.59 -50.99 43.79
N GLU A 290 17.28 -50.76 43.98
CA GLU A 290 16.57 -51.35 45.11
C GLU A 290 15.06 -51.40 44.86
N SER A 291 14.53 -52.62 44.94
CA SER A 291 13.12 -52.95 45.05
C SER A 291 12.58 -52.50 46.40
N ASN A 292 11.42 -51.85 46.44
CA ASN A 292 10.47 -52.06 47.54
C ASN A 292 9.03 -51.76 47.10
N SER A 293 8.21 -52.79 47.24
CA SER A 293 6.76 -52.75 47.17
C SER A 293 6.24 -52.09 48.44
N SER A 294 5.45 -51.03 48.31
CA SER A 294 4.48 -50.65 49.33
C SER A 294 3.23 -50.06 48.68
N SER A 295 2.13 -50.77 48.86
CA SER A 295 0.77 -50.39 48.54
C SER A 295 0.31 -49.24 49.45
N VAL A 296 -0.16 -48.13 48.88
CA VAL A 296 -1.06 -47.19 49.56
C VAL A 296 -2.13 -46.72 48.57
N THR A 297 -3.38 -46.86 48.99
CA THR A 297 -4.61 -46.64 48.25
C THR A 297 -5.04 -45.16 48.22
N PHE A 298 -5.64 -44.77 47.09
CA PHE A 298 -6.53 -43.63 46.80
C PHE A 298 -6.25 -42.24 47.40
N THR A 299 -6.02 -41.26 46.53
CA THR A 299 -6.85 -40.05 46.44
C THR A 299 -6.82 -39.49 45.03
N GLU A 300 -8.01 -39.29 44.47
CA GLU A 300 -8.29 -38.64 43.20
C GLU A 300 -7.98 -37.13 43.31
N PRO A 301 -7.16 -36.50 42.44
CA PRO A 301 -7.19 -35.06 42.28
C PRO A 301 -8.13 -34.72 41.13
N SER A 302 -9.27 -34.23 41.56
CA SER A 302 -10.26 -33.50 40.80
C SER A 302 -9.66 -32.37 39.93
N ASN A 303 -10.27 -32.22 38.75
CA ASN A 303 -10.44 -30.95 38.01
C ASN A 303 -9.19 -30.12 37.70
N LEU A 304 -8.46 -30.50 36.66
CA LEU A 304 -7.62 -29.57 35.90
C LEU A 304 -8.46 -28.95 34.77
N GLN A 305 -9.34 -28.00 35.12
CA GLN A 305 -9.88 -27.04 34.16
C GLN A 305 -8.72 -26.18 33.68
N ILE A 306 -8.11 -26.55 32.56
CA ILE A 306 -7.20 -25.66 31.82
C ILE A 306 -8.02 -24.44 31.44
N ASN A 307 -7.76 -23.33 32.13
CA ASN A 307 -8.44 -22.06 31.96
C ASN A 307 -8.30 -21.63 30.50
N SER A 308 -9.36 -21.76 29.71
CA SER A 308 -9.36 -21.42 28.27
C SER A 308 -8.91 -19.98 28.03
N LYS A 309 -9.13 -19.08 29.00
CA LYS A 309 -8.65 -17.70 29.00
C LYS A 309 -7.13 -17.57 29.09
N GLU A 310 -6.46 -18.38 29.91
CA GLU A 310 -4.98 -18.37 30.03
C GLU A 310 -4.31 -18.96 28.79
N PHE A 311 -4.88 -20.04 28.23
CA PHE A 311 -4.37 -20.62 26.99
C PHE A 311 -4.54 -19.67 25.79
N VAL A 312 -5.68 -18.97 25.70
CA VAL A 312 -5.93 -17.94 24.68
C VAL A 312 -4.99 -16.74 24.87
N ASN A 313 -4.73 -16.30 26.11
CA ASN A 313 -3.80 -15.22 26.40
C ASN A 313 -2.34 -15.61 26.08
N ALA A 314 -1.90 -16.82 26.43
CA ALA A 314 -0.56 -17.32 26.10
C ALA A 314 -0.34 -17.44 24.59
N LYS A 315 -1.35 -17.90 23.84
CA LYS A 315 -1.30 -17.97 22.37
C LYS A 315 -1.29 -16.58 21.73
N LYS A 316 -2.05 -15.62 22.27
CA LYS A 316 -2.05 -14.21 21.83
C LYS A 316 -0.69 -13.55 22.10
N LEU A 317 -0.10 -13.77 23.27
CA LEU A 317 1.20 -13.22 23.68
C LEU A 317 2.35 -13.79 22.84
N SER A 318 2.35 -15.12 22.59
CA SER A 318 3.29 -15.80 21.69
C SER A 318 3.20 -15.26 20.24
N LYS A 319 1.99 -14.97 19.76
CA LYS A 319 1.75 -14.40 18.43
C LYS A 319 2.28 -12.97 18.32
N ILE A 320 2.04 -12.14 19.34
CA ILE A 320 2.59 -10.78 19.43
C ILE A 320 4.13 -10.83 19.43
N SER A 321 4.73 -11.71 20.25
CA SER A 321 6.18 -11.93 20.29
C SER A 321 6.75 -12.31 18.91
N THR A 322 6.03 -13.14 18.15
CA THR A 322 6.42 -13.54 16.79
C THR A 322 6.38 -12.37 15.81
N ILE A 323 5.35 -11.51 15.87
CA ILE A 323 5.24 -10.31 15.04
C ILE A 323 6.35 -9.31 15.39
N PHE A 324 6.62 -9.07 16.68
CA PHE A 324 7.71 -8.20 17.10
C PHE A 324 9.08 -8.70 16.61
N LYS A 325 9.33 -10.01 16.73
CA LYS A 325 10.56 -10.63 16.21
C LYS A 325 10.70 -10.43 14.70
N SER A 326 9.59 -10.50 13.97
CA SER A 326 9.54 -10.23 12.53
C SER A 326 9.82 -8.76 12.19
N ILE A 327 9.26 -7.82 12.96
CA ILE A 327 9.52 -6.38 12.79
C ILE A 327 11.00 -6.05 13.03
N ILE A 328 11.60 -6.63 14.08
CA ILE A 328 13.02 -6.43 14.41
C ILE A 328 13.92 -6.93 13.27
N ARG A 329 13.59 -8.05 12.63
CA ARG A 329 14.31 -8.59 11.47
C ARG A 329 14.15 -7.73 10.22
N ALA A 330 12.97 -7.14 10.06
CA ALA A 330 12.59 -6.28 8.94
C ALA A 330 12.93 -4.80 9.12
N LYS A 331 13.55 -4.40 10.24
CA LYS A 331 13.81 -3.01 10.61
C LYS A 331 14.52 -2.21 9.51
N SER A 332 15.50 -2.83 8.87
CA SER A 332 16.35 -2.19 7.87
C SER A 332 15.58 -1.79 6.59
N PRO A 333 14.88 -2.72 5.90
CA PRO A 333 14.06 -2.34 4.74
C PRO A 333 12.91 -1.38 5.08
N ILE A 334 12.29 -1.50 6.27
CA ILE A 334 11.22 -0.58 6.73
C ILE A 334 11.74 0.84 6.85
N LEU A 335 12.88 1.00 7.53
CA LEU A 335 13.48 2.32 7.72
C LEU A 335 13.87 2.92 6.37
N MET A 336 14.48 2.13 5.49
CA MET A 336 14.85 2.61 4.16
C MET A 336 13.64 3.08 3.34
N SER A 337 12.60 2.25 3.19
CA SER A 337 11.44 2.65 2.38
C SER A 337 10.68 3.82 3.00
N GLY A 338 10.62 3.88 4.33
CA GLY A 338 9.96 4.97 5.04
C GLY A 338 10.71 6.29 4.94
N PHE A 339 11.99 6.32 5.35
CA PHE A 339 12.81 7.53 5.30
C PHE A 339 13.11 7.97 3.86
N GLY A 340 13.43 7.04 2.96
CA GLY A 340 13.71 7.36 1.56
C GLY A 340 12.51 8.01 0.87
N ALA A 341 11.30 7.45 1.02
CA ALA A 341 10.10 8.06 0.46
C ALA A 341 9.78 9.40 1.14
N SER A 342 9.84 9.46 2.47
CA SER A 342 9.52 10.63 3.28
C SER A 342 10.40 11.85 2.96
N LEU A 343 11.72 11.68 2.95
CA LEU A 343 12.67 12.76 2.69
C LEU A 343 12.44 13.40 1.32
N VAL A 344 12.15 12.57 0.31
CA VAL A 344 11.82 13.02 -1.04
C VAL A 344 10.50 13.80 -1.05
N PHE A 345 9.43 13.24 -0.48
CA PHE A 345 8.09 13.84 -0.53
C PHE A 345 7.91 15.09 0.34
N GLY A 346 8.82 15.36 1.28
CA GLY A 346 8.78 16.56 2.11
C GLY A 346 9.15 17.85 1.37
N PHE A 347 10.10 17.77 0.44
CA PHE A 347 10.55 18.93 -0.34
C PHE A 347 10.04 18.90 -1.78
N TYR A 348 9.83 17.72 -2.36
CA TYR A 348 9.31 17.58 -3.71
C TYR A 348 7.92 16.90 -3.70
N PRO A 349 6.87 17.45 -4.34
CA PRO A 349 6.84 18.64 -5.19
C PRO A 349 6.54 19.95 -4.45
N SER A 350 6.28 19.91 -3.13
CA SER A 350 5.73 21.05 -2.38
C SER A 350 6.64 22.27 -2.29
N VAL A 351 7.95 22.10 -2.41
CA VAL A 351 8.97 23.16 -2.28
C VAL A 351 9.78 23.31 -3.58
N ALA A 352 10.41 22.24 -4.05
CA ALA A 352 11.14 22.20 -5.32
C ALA A 352 10.33 21.39 -6.37
N PRO A 353 10.38 21.73 -7.67
CA PRO A 353 11.17 22.79 -8.31
C PRO A 353 10.48 24.18 -8.38
N TYR A 354 9.17 24.26 -8.13
CA TYR A 354 8.34 25.44 -8.41
C TYR A 354 8.76 26.75 -7.73
N LYS A 355 9.47 26.70 -6.60
CA LYS A 355 9.99 27.90 -5.92
C LYS A 355 11.41 28.29 -6.31
N LEU A 356 12.14 27.39 -6.96
CA LEU A 356 13.54 27.59 -7.31
C LEU A 356 13.73 28.00 -8.77
N THR A 357 12.74 27.74 -9.64
CA THR A 357 12.81 28.05 -11.07
C THR A 357 11.45 28.49 -11.62
N THR A 358 11.40 28.89 -12.89
CA THR A 358 10.17 29.28 -13.58
C THR A 358 9.22 28.10 -13.75
N LEU A 359 7.92 28.38 -13.88
CA LEU A 359 6.88 27.36 -13.99
C LEU A 359 7.11 26.38 -15.14
N GLU A 360 7.60 26.87 -16.29
CA GLU A 360 7.88 26.05 -17.47
C GLU A 360 9.02 25.06 -17.21
N ILE A 361 10.14 25.52 -16.64
CA ILE A 361 11.29 24.67 -16.32
C ILE A 361 10.92 23.69 -15.20
N ALA A 362 10.19 24.14 -14.19
CA ALA A 362 9.68 23.31 -13.10
C ALA A 362 8.81 22.15 -13.63
N HIS A 363 7.95 22.42 -14.62
CA HIS A 363 7.14 21.40 -15.26
C HIS A 363 7.97 20.37 -16.03
N ILE A 364 9.01 20.81 -16.76
CA ILE A 364 9.94 19.90 -17.47
C ILE A 364 10.70 19.01 -16.47
N ILE A 365 11.11 19.57 -15.33
CA ILE A 365 11.76 18.82 -14.26
C ILE A 365 10.79 17.76 -13.69
N ASP A 366 9.54 18.12 -13.40
CA ASP A 366 8.52 17.17 -12.94
C ASP A 366 8.31 16.01 -13.92
N LEU A 367 8.31 16.29 -15.22
CA LEU A 367 8.22 15.28 -16.26
C LEU A 367 9.44 14.35 -16.26
N THR A 368 10.64 14.90 -16.10
CA THR A 368 11.90 14.15 -16.07
C THR A 368 11.95 13.23 -14.85
N VAL A 369 11.60 13.74 -13.66
CA VAL A 369 11.53 12.98 -12.40
C VAL A 369 10.46 11.88 -12.45
N LEU A 370 9.38 12.10 -13.22
CA LEU A 370 8.37 11.08 -13.45
C LEU A 370 8.90 9.92 -14.31
N VAL A 371 9.62 10.22 -15.39
CA VAL A 371 10.23 9.21 -16.27
C VAL A 371 11.34 8.45 -15.54
N SER A 372 12.25 9.14 -14.85
CA SER A 372 13.33 8.51 -14.07
C SER A 372 12.77 7.58 -12.97
N GLY A 373 11.67 7.99 -12.32
CA GLY A 373 10.95 7.16 -11.36
C GLY A 373 10.43 5.85 -11.95
N ALA A 374 9.94 5.84 -13.18
CA ALA A 374 9.51 4.61 -13.84
C ALA A 374 10.69 3.73 -14.26
N VAL A 375 11.77 4.33 -14.81
CA VAL A 375 12.99 3.61 -15.20
C VAL A 375 13.58 2.87 -13.98
N SER A 376 13.73 3.55 -12.86
CA SER A 376 14.23 2.95 -11.62
C SER A 376 13.35 1.81 -11.10
N ALA A 377 12.01 1.97 -11.14
CA ALA A 377 11.09 0.90 -10.74
C ALA A 377 11.09 -0.30 -11.70
N THR A 378 11.29 -0.07 -13.01
CA THR A 378 11.46 -1.13 -14.01
C THR A 378 12.76 -1.89 -13.78
N ILE A 379 13.88 -1.20 -13.52
CA ILE A 379 15.17 -1.83 -13.21
C ILE A 379 15.03 -2.72 -11.97
N ILE A 380 14.38 -2.25 -10.90
CA ILE A 380 14.15 -3.06 -9.70
C ILE A 380 13.27 -4.27 -9.99
N SER A 381 12.23 -4.10 -10.81
CA SER A 381 11.36 -5.21 -11.22
C SER A 381 12.12 -6.24 -12.05
N LEU A 382 13.02 -5.80 -12.92
CA LEU A 382 13.90 -6.67 -13.71
C LEU A 382 14.93 -7.40 -12.84
N LEU A 383 15.52 -6.72 -11.85
CA LEU A 383 16.39 -7.37 -10.88
C LEU A 383 15.63 -8.43 -10.07
N CYS A 384 14.38 -8.15 -9.69
CA CYS A 384 13.50 -9.14 -9.05
C CYS A 384 13.21 -10.33 -9.99
N LEU A 385 13.00 -10.09 -11.29
CA LEU A 385 12.83 -11.15 -12.30
C LEU A 385 14.06 -12.04 -12.43
N LEU A 386 15.26 -11.45 -12.39
CA LEU A 386 16.53 -12.17 -12.47
C LEU A 386 16.88 -12.88 -11.15
N GLY A 387 16.07 -12.70 -10.11
CA GLY A 387 16.33 -13.25 -8.78
C GLY A 387 17.57 -12.64 -8.14
N LEU A 388 17.94 -11.42 -8.51
CA LEU A 388 19.01 -10.62 -7.89
C LEU A 388 18.46 -9.46 -7.07
N GLY A 389 17.16 -9.19 -7.14
CA GLY A 389 16.54 -8.01 -6.58
C GLY A 389 16.50 -7.93 -5.04
N PRO A 390 16.05 -6.78 -4.52
CA PRO A 390 15.93 -6.52 -3.08
C PRO A 390 14.76 -7.30 -2.44
N ASN A 391 14.15 -8.23 -3.18
CA ASN A 391 13.05 -9.07 -2.72
C ASN A 391 13.49 -10.25 -1.84
N LYS A 392 14.72 -10.19 -1.30
CA LYS A 392 15.37 -11.22 -0.49
C LYS A 392 15.83 -10.66 0.84
N LYS A 393 16.29 -11.56 1.71
CA LYS A 393 16.89 -11.21 3.00
C LYS A 393 18.18 -10.43 2.79
N TRP A 394 18.35 -9.31 3.48
CA TRP A 394 19.61 -8.55 3.44
C TRP A 394 20.64 -9.16 4.41
N LYS A 395 20.86 -10.49 4.33
CA LYS A 395 21.77 -11.29 5.18
C LYS A 395 22.49 -12.36 4.35
N GLY A 396 23.69 -12.77 4.78
CA GLY A 396 24.50 -13.78 4.08
C GLY A 396 25.01 -13.24 2.73
N ASN A 397 24.89 -14.02 1.66
CA ASN A 397 25.34 -13.62 0.32
C ASN A 397 24.63 -12.37 -0.25
N ASP A 398 23.45 -12.03 0.26
CA ASP A 398 22.67 -10.86 -0.17
C ASP A 398 22.89 -9.65 0.79
N TYR A 399 23.99 -9.63 1.56
CA TYR A 399 24.34 -8.54 2.49
C TYR A 399 24.55 -7.18 1.78
N PHE A 400 24.92 -7.19 0.50
CA PHE A 400 25.15 -5.98 -0.30
C PHE A 400 23.98 -4.98 -0.26
N TRP A 401 22.74 -5.48 -0.10
CA TRP A 401 21.56 -4.60 0.00
C TRP A 401 21.59 -3.68 1.24
N ASN A 402 22.36 -3.99 2.28
CA ASN A 402 22.54 -3.08 3.42
C ASN A 402 23.28 -1.79 3.04
N TYR A 403 24.05 -1.75 1.95
CA TYR A 403 24.69 -0.50 1.50
C TYR A 403 23.68 0.55 1.04
N PHE A 404 22.44 0.16 0.73
CA PHE A 404 21.40 1.13 0.37
C PHE A 404 21.11 2.12 1.51
N HIS A 405 21.35 1.79 2.79
CA HIS A 405 21.19 2.77 3.89
C HIS A 405 22.04 4.02 3.71
N TYR A 406 23.21 3.89 3.08
CA TYR A 406 24.05 5.04 2.80
C TYR A 406 23.42 6.01 1.80
N LEU A 407 22.41 5.61 1.03
CA LEU A 407 21.63 6.52 0.18
C LEU A 407 20.83 7.56 0.99
N ILE A 408 20.61 7.37 2.29
CA ILE A 408 19.99 8.41 3.14
C ILE A 408 20.88 9.66 3.20
N ILE A 409 22.22 9.51 3.15
CA ILE A 409 23.17 10.62 3.21
C ILE A 409 22.98 11.60 2.04
N PRO A 410 23.03 11.17 0.76
CA PRO A 410 22.78 12.08 -0.37
C PRO A 410 21.37 12.67 -0.34
N TYR A 411 20.34 11.94 0.14
CA TYR A 411 19.00 12.52 0.30
C TYR A 411 18.95 13.67 1.31
N LEU A 412 19.63 13.54 2.46
CA LEU A 412 19.73 14.62 3.44
C LEU A 412 20.56 15.80 2.89
N LEU A 413 21.64 15.53 2.17
CA LEU A 413 22.44 16.58 1.52
C LEU A 413 21.60 17.37 0.51
N ILE A 414 20.79 16.71 -0.32
CA ILE A 414 19.87 17.36 -1.27
C ILE A 414 18.90 18.31 -0.54
N ILE A 415 18.32 17.87 0.58
CA ILE A 415 17.41 18.71 1.39
C ILE A 415 18.14 19.95 1.92
N ILE A 416 19.36 19.78 2.43
CA ILE A 416 20.19 20.89 2.90
C ILE A 416 20.49 21.85 1.75
N CYS A 417 20.81 21.34 0.55
CA CYS A 417 21.01 22.15 -0.65
C CYS A 417 19.77 23.01 -0.97
N PHE A 418 18.56 22.44 -0.91
CA PHE A 418 17.32 23.19 -1.15
C PHE A 418 17.06 24.25 -0.07
N LEU A 419 17.27 23.93 1.20
CA LEU A 419 17.09 24.88 2.30
C LEU A 419 18.05 26.07 2.19
N ILE A 420 19.33 25.83 1.90
CA ILE A 420 20.33 26.89 1.69
C ILE A 420 19.95 27.74 0.48
N SER A 421 19.49 27.10 -0.61
CA SER A 421 19.13 27.81 -1.85
C SER A 421 17.94 28.73 -1.69
N MET A 422 17.01 28.41 -0.77
CA MET A 422 15.89 29.28 -0.42
C MET A 422 16.27 30.39 0.56
N HIS A 423 16.96 30.07 1.66
CA HIS A 423 17.27 31.06 2.69
C HIS A 423 18.38 32.04 2.28
N TYR A 424 19.28 31.65 1.36
CA TYR A 424 20.39 32.46 0.88
C TYR A 424 20.37 32.60 -0.66
N PRO A 425 19.35 33.26 -1.23
CA PRO A 425 19.10 33.28 -2.68
C PRO A 425 20.23 33.96 -3.48
N ASN A 426 20.96 34.89 -2.85
CA ASN A 426 22.02 35.66 -3.51
C ASN A 426 23.39 34.95 -3.50
N SER A 427 23.52 33.82 -2.80
CA SER A 427 24.77 33.06 -2.75
C SER A 427 25.11 32.44 -4.12
N GLY A 428 26.41 32.35 -4.46
CA GLY A 428 26.85 31.67 -5.69
C GLY A 428 26.39 30.22 -5.76
N PHE A 429 26.33 29.55 -4.60
CA PHE A 429 25.79 28.20 -4.47
C PHE A 429 24.30 28.10 -4.84
N SER A 430 23.46 29.01 -4.33
CA SER A 430 22.02 29.04 -4.67
C SER A 430 21.81 29.27 -6.17
N LYS A 431 22.59 30.17 -6.79
CA LYS A 431 22.55 30.40 -8.24
C LYS A 431 22.90 29.12 -9.04
N ALA A 432 23.86 28.34 -8.58
CA ALA A 432 24.21 27.06 -9.20
C ALA A 432 23.09 26.01 -9.06
N VAL A 433 22.52 25.85 -7.86
CA VAL A 433 21.41 24.91 -7.61
C VAL A 433 20.15 25.26 -8.41
N ARG A 434 19.90 26.55 -8.68
CA ARG A 434 18.77 27.02 -9.51
C ARG A 434 18.95 26.75 -11.01
N SER A 435 20.14 26.30 -11.44
CA SER A 435 20.32 25.90 -12.84
C SER A 435 19.41 24.69 -13.17
N PRO A 436 18.76 24.65 -14.35
CA PRO A 436 17.78 23.60 -14.66
C PRO A 436 18.32 22.18 -14.57
N ILE A 437 19.58 21.98 -14.99
CA ILE A 437 20.24 20.68 -15.04
C ILE A 437 20.57 20.18 -13.62
N ILE A 438 21.18 21.05 -12.80
CA ILE A 438 21.53 20.69 -11.42
C ILE A 438 20.25 20.49 -10.61
N LEU A 439 19.24 21.36 -10.80
CA LEU A 439 17.96 21.21 -10.14
C LEU A 439 17.28 19.89 -10.51
N ALA A 440 17.26 19.53 -11.80
CA ALA A 440 16.72 18.25 -12.27
C ALA A 440 17.42 17.06 -11.61
N PHE A 441 18.76 17.08 -11.57
CA PHE A 441 19.57 16.03 -10.94
C PHE A 441 19.31 15.92 -9.43
N LEU A 442 19.23 17.06 -8.73
CA LEU A 442 18.94 17.09 -7.29
C LEU A 442 17.50 16.67 -6.96
N THR A 443 16.56 16.89 -7.87
CA THR A 443 15.17 16.44 -7.71
C THR A 443 14.95 14.97 -8.09
N ASP A 444 15.95 14.31 -8.69
CA ASP A 444 15.78 12.94 -9.14
C ASP A 444 15.68 11.94 -7.98
N ARG A 445 14.87 10.91 -8.16
CA ARG A 445 14.54 9.93 -7.12
C ARG A 445 15.23 8.60 -7.39
N PHE A 446 16.07 8.15 -6.47
CA PHE A 446 16.50 6.76 -6.43
C PHE A 446 15.40 5.90 -5.80
N ALA A 447 14.51 5.35 -6.63
CA ALA A 447 13.50 4.41 -6.16
C ALA A 447 14.20 3.15 -5.61
N GLY A 448 13.80 2.69 -4.43
CA GLY A 448 14.26 1.45 -3.81
C GLY A 448 13.15 0.84 -2.98
N VAL A 449 12.62 -0.32 -3.40
CA VAL A 449 11.64 -1.08 -2.62
C VAL A 449 12.20 -2.47 -2.37
N GLY A 450 12.48 -2.79 -1.11
CA GLY A 450 12.91 -4.12 -0.68
C GLY A 450 11.82 -4.87 0.09
N LEU A 451 11.78 -6.20 -0.07
CA LEU A 451 10.98 -7.04 0.82
C LEU A 451 11.72 -7.30 2.14
N GLN A 452 10.94 -7.68 3.15
CA GLN A 452 11.35 -7.63 4.54
C GLN A 452 11.75 -8.94 5.22
N GLU A 453 11.39 -10.15 4.76
CA GLU A 453 11.67 -11.38 5.53
C GLU A 453 11.73 -12.71 4.75
N ASP A 454 12.27 -13.74 5.43
CA ASP A 454 12.41 -15.16 5.04
C ASP A 454 11.09 -15.88 4.73
N ARG A 455 10.06 -15.60 5.55
CA ARG A 455 8.70 -16.08 5.35
C ARG A 455 7.86 -14.85 5.03
N LYS A 456 7.20 -14.89 3.89
CA LYS A 456 6.31 -13.85 3.39
C LYS A 456 5.20 -13.59 4.41
N ASN A 457 5.29 -12.46 5.12
CA ASN A 457 4.33 -12.08 6.14
C ASN A 457 3.56 -10.83 5.68
N GLY A 458 2.30 -11.03 5.28
CA GLY A 458 1.44 -9.94 4.82
C GLY A 458 1.26 -8.83 5.87
N THR A 459 1.27 -9.16 7.16
CA THR A 459 1.15 -8.17 8.26
C THR A 459 2.39 -7.27 8.38
N VAL A 460 3.59 -7.78 8.06
CA VAL A 460 4.83 -6.99 8.10
C VAL A 460 4.91 -6.06 6.88
N SER A 461 4.45 -6.52 5.72
CA SER A 461 4.30 -5.72 4.50
C SER A 461 3.27 -4.59 4.68
N SER A 462 2.13 -4.90 5.31
CA SER A 462 1.11 -3.90 5.63
C SER A 462 1.66 -2.82 6.56
N LEU A 463 2.38 -3.22 7.61
CA LEU A 463 3.01 -2.30 8.56
C LEU A 463 4.05 -1.42 7.89
N ASN A 464 4.86 -1.97 6.99
CA ASN A 464 5.82 -1.16 6.23
C ASN A 464 5.11 -0.13 5.35
N THR A 465 4.01 -0.55 4.70
CA THR A 465 3.17 0.38 3.93
C THR A 465 2.63 1.48 4.84
N MET A 466 2.10 1.15 6.01
CA MET A 466 1.64 2.14 6.99
C MET A 466 2.75 3.10 7.39
N PHE A 467 3.86 2.57 7.91
CA PHE A 467 4.98 3.36 8.40
C PHE A 467 5.53 4.29 7.31
N SER A 468 5.75 3.74 6.11
CA SER A 468 6.28 4.52 4.99
C SER A 468 5.32 5.64 4.57
N TYR A 469 4.02 5.36 4.45
CA TYR A 469 3.03 6.37 4.08
C TYR A 469 2.75 7.38 5.21
N SER A 470 2.83 6.97 6.47
CA SER A 470 2.76 7.90 7.61
C SER A 470 3.94 8.87 7.61
N LEU A 471 5.17 8.41 7.33
CA LEU A 471 6.31 9.30 7.20
C LEU A 471 6.18 10.24 5.99
N VAL A 472 5.75 9.71 4.83
CA VAL A 472 5.45 10.53 3.65
C VAL A 472 4.40 11.59 3.95
N PHE A 473 3.34 11.24 4.67
CA PHE A 473 2.32 12.19 5.10
C PHE A 473 2.86 13.31 5.95
N VAL A 474 3.60 12.97 7.01
CA VAL A 474 4.22 13.94 7.91
C VAL A 474 5.14 14.86 7.13
N SER A 475 5.82 14.33 6.11
CA SER A 475 6.71 15.10 5.24
C SER A 475 5.95 16.06 4.34
N ILE A 476 4.90 15.61 3.65
CA ILE A 476 4.05 16.46 2.81
C ILE A 476 3.38 17.55 3.66
N PHE A 477 2.86 17.15 4.82
CA PHE A 477 2.27 18.06 5.80
C PHE A 477 3.27 19.13 6.23
N TRP A 478 4.49 18.73 6.58
CA TRP A 478 5.56 19.63 6.97
C TRP A 478 5.99 20.55 5.80
N GLY A 479 6.21 20.00 4.61
CA GLY A 479 6.58 20.76 3.41
C GLY A 479 5.54 21.81 3.01
N SER A 480 4.26 21.44 3.06
CA SER A 480 3.14 22.36 2.77
C SER A 480 3.01 23.49 3.80
N GLY A 481 3.26 23.19 5.09
CA GLY A 481 3.28 24.18 6.14
C GLY A 481 4.50 25.11 6.04
N TYR A 482 5.66 24.53 5.70
CA TYR A 482 6.89 25.28 5.50
C TYR A 482 6.74 26.32 4.39
N ILE A 483 6.21 25.93 3.22
CA ILE A 483 6.08 26.88 2.12
C ILE A 483 5.09 28.02 2.43
N LYS A 484 4.02 27.73 3.19
CA LYS A 484 3.06 28.75 3.65
C LYS A 484 3.74 29.79 4.54
N ILE A 485 4.52 29.35 5.52
CA ILE A 485 5.24 30.24 6.43
C ILE A 485 6.37 30.98 5.70
N TYR A 486 7.10 30.30 4.83
CA TYR A 486 8.16 30.89 4.02
C TYR A 486 7.61 32.05 3.17
N ASN A 487 6.52 31.83 2.43
CA ASN A 487 5.89 32.86 1.61
C ASN A 487 5.42 34.07 2.43
N LYS A 488 4.95 33.85 3.67
CA LYS A 488 4.53 34.93 4.58
C LYS A 488 5.70 35.85 4.93
N TYR A 489 6.87 35.29 5.22
CA TYR A 489 8.06 36.07 5.57
C TYR A 489 8.85 36.57 4.36
N GLU A 490 8.72 35.93 3.20
CA GLU A 490 9.26 36.41 1.92
C GLU A 490 8.63 37.75 1.50
N GLN A 491 7.34 37.95 1.82
CA GLN A 491 6.63 39.22 1.56
C GLN A 491 7.05 40.33 2.53
N ASP A 492 7.55 39.99 3.73
CA ASP A 492 7.99 40.94 4.76
C ASP A 492 9.45 40.68 5.16
N LEU A 493 10.36 40.99 4.22
CA LEU A 493 11.81 40.78 4.39
C LEU A 493 12.41 41.56 5.57
N LYS A 494 11.74 42.61 6.06
CA LYS A 494 12.20 43.41 7.20
C LYS A 494 12.08 42.62 8.50
N ASN A 495 11.03 41.81 8.64
CA ASN A 495 10.75 40.97 9.80
C ASN A 495 11.19 39.52 9.59
N TRP A 496 12.29 39.29 8.85
CA TRP A 496 12.80 37.94 8.63
C TRP A 496 13.21 37.30 9.97
N PRO A 497 12.55 36.21 10.39
CA PRO A 497 12.61 35.73 11.77
C PRO A 497 13.98 35.17 12.18
N THR A 498 14.84 34.90 11.20
CA THR A 498 16.17 34.31 11.43
C THR A 498 17.31 35.21 11.00
N LYS A 499 17.06 36.52 10.85
CA LYS A 499 18.07 37.49 10.42
C LYS A 499 19.22 37.62 11.44
N ASP A 500 18.89 37.59 12.73
CA ASP A 500 19.83 37.83 13.83
C ASP A 500 20.34 36.53 14.49
N THR A 501 20.04 35.36 13.91
CA THR A 501 20.38 34.04 14.49
C THR A 501 21.61 33.38 13.86
N THR A 502 22.49 34.16 13.22
CA THR A 502 23.73 33.66 12.61
C THR A 502 24.78 33.33 13.69
N GLY A 503 25.18 32.06 13.81
CA GLY A 503 26.19 31.57 14.78
C GLY A 503 25.75 30.31 15.54
N PHE A 504 26.17 30.16 16.81
CA PHE A 504 25.78 29.06 17.72
C PHE A 504 24.24 28.88 17.86
N PHE A 505 23.47 29.92 17.51
CA PHE A 505 22.01 29.92 17.54
C PHE A 505 21.32 29.44 16.25
N TRP A 506 22.05 28.86 15.26
CA TRP A 506 21.39 28.30 14.07
C TRP A 506 20.32 27.27 14.45
N ILE A 507 20.51 26.57 15.58
CA ILE A 507 19.61 25.46 15.98
C ILE A 507 18.24 26.04 16.35
N LYS A 508 18.21 27.25 16.92
CA LYS A 508 16.97 27.98 17.17
C LYS A 508 16.25 28.36 15.88
N SER A 509 16.99 28.74 14.84
CA SER A 509 16.44 29.01 13.51
C SER A 509 15.81 27.76 12.90
N ILE A 510 16.50 26.62 12.92
CA ILE A 510 15.95 25.34 12.44
C ILE A 510 14.70 24.96 13.23
N PHE A 511 14.74 25.05 14.56
CA PHE A 511 13.61 24.72 15.42
C PHE A 511 12.41 25.66 15.21
N PHE A 512 12.67 26.96 15.01
CA PHE A 512 11.64 27.93 14.67
C PHE A 512 10.92 27.56 13.37
N TRP A 513 11.68 27.32 12.29
CA TRP A 513 11.10 26.94 11.01
C TRP A 513 10.39 25.59 11.09
N PHE A 514 10.97 24.61 11.81
CA PHE A 514 10.33 23.31 12.07
C PHE A 514 8.97 23.48 12.73
N TRP A 515 8.92 24.18 13.86
CA TRP A 515 7.70 24.36 14.66
C TRP A 515 6.63 25.17 13.93
N LYS A 516 7.02 26.29 13.29
CA LYS A 516 6.08 27.12 12.54
C LYS A 516 5.52 26.41 11.31
N SER A 517 6.32 25.57 10.67
CA SER A 517 5.84 24.75 9.56
C SER A 517 4.80 23.73 10.04
N PHE A 518 4.99 23.13 11.22
CA PHE A 518 3.98 22.25 11.83
C PHE A 518 2.68 22.99 12.14
N GLU A 519 2.76 24.19 12.71
CA GLU A 519 1.60 25.06 12.99
C GLU A 519 0.84 25.42 11.68
N GLY A 520 1.58 25.81 10.64
CA GLY A 520 1.04 26.12 9.32
C GLY A 520 0.34 24.92 8.66
N GLY A 521 0.92 23.73 8.78
CA GLY A 521 0.31 22.48 8.32
C GLY A 521 -0.97 22.13 9.10
N SER A 522 -0.96 22.32 10.43
CA SER A 522 -2.11 22.00 11.30
C SER A 522 -3.32 22.88 10.99
N SER A 523 -3.08 24.17 10.73
CA SER A 523 -4.11 25.10 10.25
C SER A 523 -4.73 24.62 8.92
N ASN A 524 -3.91 24.18 7.96
CA ASN A 524 -4.40 23.65 6.69
C ASN A 524 -5.25 22.38 6.90
N PHE A 525 -4.85 21.50 7.82
CA PHE A 525 -5.56 20.26 8.12
C PHE A 525 -6.96 20.49 8.68
N LYS A 526 -7.13 21.45 9.60
CA LYS A 526 -8.45 21.80 10.12
C LYS A 526 -9.38 22.32 9.01
N ASN A 527 -8.84 23.09 8.09
CA ASN A 527 -9.59 23.69 6.99
C ASN A 527 -9.93 22.69 5.86
N MET A 528 -9.50 21.43 5.95
CA MET A 528 -9.80 20.39 4.95
C MET A 528 -11.18 19.75 5.14
N LEU A 529 -11.71 19.77 6.37
CA LEU A 529 -13.06 19.28 6.70
C LEU A 529 -14.07 20.39 6.40
N THR A 530 -14.34 20.61 5.12
CA THR A 530 -15.27 21.65 4.68
C THR A 530 -16.59 21.05 4.21
N THR A 531 -17.69 21.64 4.70
CA THR A 531 -19.05 21.29 4.27
C THR A 531 -19.42 21.97 2.95
N ASP A 532 -18.76 23.08 2.61
CA ASP A 532 -18.93 23.81 1.35
C ASP A 532 -17.58 24.36 0.86
N LEU A 533 -17.00 23.67 -0.12
CA LEU A 533 -15.68 24.00 -0.65
C LEU A 533 -15.64 25.38 -1.33
N MET A 534 -16.74 25.80 -1.96
CA MET A 534 -16.78 27.06 -2.68
C MET A 534 -16.85 28.23 -1.70
N ARG A 535 -17.70 28.12 -0.67
CA ARG A 535 -17.79 29.11 0.40
C ARG A 535 -16.48 29.27 1.17
N ASP A 536 -15.81 28.16 1.44
CA ASP A 536 -14.55 28.13 2.21
C ASP A 536 -13.32 28.55 1.38
N ILE A 537 -13.42 28.55 0.05
CA ILE A 537 -12.42 29.16 -0.83
C ILE A 537 -12.64 30.67 -0.88
N ASN A 538 -13.89 31.12 -0.96
CA ASN A 538 -14.24 32.53 -1.02
C ASN A 538 -14.04 33.25 0.33
N SER A 539 -14.18 32.57 1.47
CA SER A 539 -13.93 33.15 2.81
C SER A 539 -12.47 33.50 3.08
N VAL A 540 -11.52 32.99 2.28
CA VAL A 540 -10.10 33.39 2.37
C VAL A 540 -9.87 34.79 1.79
N VAL A 541 -10.86 35.35 1.07
CA VAL A 541 -10.80 36.66 0.42
C VAL A 541 -11.37 37.77 1.30
N GLU A 542 -12.26 37.45 2.25
CA GLU A 542 -12.83 38.45 3.16
C GLU A 542 -12.08 38.43 4.50
N PRO A 543 -11.37 39.52 4.87
CA PRO A 543 -10.74 39.66 6.18
C PRO A 543 -11.76 39.69 7.33
#